data_AF-A0A199XUC3-F1
#
_entry.id   AF-A0A199XUC3-F1
#
_cell.length_a   1.000
_cell.length_b   1.000
_cell.length_c   1.000
_cell.angle_alpha   90.00
_cell.angle_beta   90.00
_cell.angle_gamma   90.00
#
_symmetry.space_group_name_H-M   'P 1'
#
loop_
_entity.id
_entity.type
_entity.pdbx_description
1 polymer ?
#
loop_
_entity_poly.entity_id
_entity_poly.type
_entity_poly.pdbx_seq_one_letter_code
_entity_poly.pdbx_strand_id
1 'polypeptide(L)'
;MANDNLQINNFKDEKPVKVFLVDRYVCNYICEMWMSNDVSNRSFGKMHGIHEGIVRKIKEVDGYRIPVSTLSTICFYKGIKMSEFFKLIEEKYGQLNDDFEIR
;
A
#
# COMPACT_ATOMS: atom_id res chain seq x y z
N MET A 1 16.81 43.79 29.15
CA MET A 1 17.31 42.42 28.94
C MET A 1 16.26 41.69 28.13
N ALA A 2 16.55 41.45 26.86
CA ALA A 2 15.67 40.75 25.93
C ALA A 2 15.98 39.23 25.98
N ASN A 3 14.96 38.38 25.89
CA ASN A 3 15.05 37.15 25.08
C ASN A 3 13.66 36.55 24.82
N ASP A 4 12.97 37.07 23.80
CA ASP A 4 11.84 36.38 23.17
C ASP A 4 12.41 35.30 22.24
N ASN A 5 12.52 34.06 22.72
CA ASN A 5 12.80 32.90 21.88
C ASN A 5 11.49 32.38 21.29
N LEU A 6 11.02 33.01 20.21
CA LEU A 6 10.03 32.41 19.34
C LEU A 6 10.71 31.26 18.56
N GLN A 7 10.39 30.02 18.92
CA GLN A 7 10.78 28.84 18.15
C GLN A 7 10.11 28.92 16.78
N ILE A 8 10.88 29.29 15.75
CA ILE A 8 10.46 29.27 14.36
C ILE A 8 10.42 27.80 13.92
N ASN A 9 9.25 27.17 14.06
CA ASN A 9 9.01 25.86 13.49
C ASN A 9 8.99 26.01 11.95
N ASN A 10 10.03 25.49 11.30
CA ASN A 10 10.13 25.35 9.86
C ASN A 10 9.05 24.36 9.37
N PHE A 11 7.86 24.85 9.06
CA PHE A 11 6.94 24.15 8.18
C PHE A 11 7.56 24.19 6.78
N LYS A 12 8.24 23.09 6.39
CA LYS A 12 8.54 22.89 4.98
C LYS A 12 7.21 22.67 4.28
N ASP A 13 6.90 23.52 3.30
CA ASP A 13 5.80 23.30 2.36
C ASP A 13 6.03 21.95 1.65
N GLU A 14 5.42 20.87 2.16
CA GLU A 14 5.47 19.56 1.51
C GLU A 14 4.73 19.69 0.17
N LYS A 15 5.41 19.28 -0.91
CA LYS A 15 4.80 19.30 -2.24
C LYS A 15 3.63 18.31 -2.26
N PRO A 16 2.51 18.65 -2.92
CA PRO A 16 1.36 17.76 -3.03
C PRO A 16 1.78 16.40 -3.59
N VAL A 17 1.43 15.33 -2.88
CA VAL A 17 1.74 13.95 -3.26
C VAL A 17 0.56 13.39 -4.06
N LYS A 18 0.85 12.86 -5.26
CA LYS A 18 -0.14 12.13 -6.05
C LYS A 18 -0.23 10.69 -5.55
N VAL A 19 -1.44 10.26 -5.20
CA VAL A 19 -1.73 8.88 -4.80
C VAL A 19 -2.64 8.26 -5.85
N PHE A 20 -2.09 7.32 -6.63
CA PHE A 20 -2.85 6.59 -7.62
C PHE A 20 -3.81 5.61 -6.94
N LEU A 21 -5.07 5.64 -7.34
CA LEU A 21 -6.12 4.82 -6.73
C LEU A 21 -5.85 3.32 -6.97
N VAL A 22 -5.30 2.94 -8.13
CA VAL A 22 -4.93 1.55 -8.42
C VAL A 22 -3.91 0.99 -7.41
N ASP A 23 -2.86 1.75 -7.07
CA ASP A 23 -1.85 1.32 -6.11
C ASP A 23 -2.47 1.15 -4.72
N ARG A 24 -3.31 2.10 -4.31
CA ARG A 24 -4.03 2.07 -3.03
C ARG A 24 -5.00 0.90 -2.95
N TYR A 25 -5.82 0.67 -3.98
CA TYR A 25 -6.82 -0.41 -3.98
C TYR A 25 -6.17 -1.80 -4.01
N VAL A 26 -5.09 -1.98 -4.77
CA VAL A 26 -4.31 -3.23 -4.74
C VAL A 26 -3.79 -3.49 -3.33
N CYS A 27 -3.19 -2.49 -2.68
CA CYS A 27 -2.66 -2.62 -1.33
C CYS A 27 -3.77 -2.91 -0.30
N ASN A 28 -4.86 -2.14 -0.36
CA ASN A 28 -6.00 -2.28 0.54
C ASN A 28 -6.66 -3.65 0.41
N TYR A 29 -6.86 -4.14 -0.82
CA TYR A 29 -7.44 -5.48 -1.02
C TYR A 29 -6.60 -6.55 -0.33
N ILE A 30 -5.27 -6.51 -0.52
CA ILE A 30 -4.35 -7.46 0.11
C ILE A 30 -4.44 -7.36 1.64
N CYS A 31 -4.43 -6.16 2.20
CA CYS A 31 -4.56 -5.93 3.63
C CYS A 31 -5.89 -6.45 4.19
N GLU A 32 -7.00 -6.02 3.61
CA GLU A 32 -8.34 -6.29 4.15
C GLU A 32 -8.77 -7.75 3.97
N MET A 33 -8.42 -8.36 2.83
CA MET A 33 -8.92 -9.70 2.49
C MET A 33 -7.94 -10.80 2.86
N TRP A 34 -6.63 -10.53 2.88
CA TRP A 34 -5.62 -11.58 3.00
C TRP A 34 -4.74 -11.47 4.24
N MET A 35 -4.70 -10.32 4.91
CA MET A 35 -3.98 -10.16 6.17
C MET A 35 -4.96 -10.21 7.34
N SER A 36 -4.80 -11.20 8.21
CA SER A 36 -5.50 -11.21 9.49
C SER A 36 -4.73 -10.39 10.53
N ASN A 37 -5.46 -9.80 11.48
CA ASN A 37 -4.88 -8.91 12.51
C ASN A 37 -3.92 -9.63 13.47
N ASP A 38 -4.03 -10.95 13.59
CA ASP A 38 -3.17 -11.82 14.41
C ASP A 38 -1.88 -12.26 13.69
N VAL A 39 -1.76 -11.99 12.39
CA VAL A 39 -0.59 -12.39 11.60
C VAL A 39 0.44 -11.26 11.58
N SER A 40 1.64 -11.54 12.13
CA SER A 40 2.77 -10.61 12.05
C SER A 40 3.24 -10.40 10.60
N ASN A 41 3.82 -9.24 10.31
CA ASN A 41 4.36 -8.92 8.97
C ASN A 41 5.37 -9.96 8.48
N ARG A 42 6.20 -10.49 9.39
CA ARG A 42 7.16 -11.55 9.10
C ARG A 42 6.47 -12.84 8.69
N SER A 43 5.44 -13.25 9.44
CA SER A 43 4.68 -14.46 9.14
C SER A 43 3.98 -14.34 7.78
N PHE A 44 3.28 -13.22 7.54
CA PHE A 44 2.64 -12.97 6.25
C PHE A 44 3.64 -13.00 5.09
N GLY A 45 4.79 -12.35 5.25
CA GLY A 45 5.83 -12.33 4.23
C GLY A 45 6.35 -13.73 3.91
N LYS A 46 6.59 -14.56 4.93
CA LYS A 46 7.00 -15.96 4.74
C LYS A 46 5.93 -16.78 4.01
N MET A 47 4.65 -16.59 4.33
CA MET A 47 3.54 -17.32 3.68
C MET A 47 3.37 -16.94 2.20
N HIS A 48 3.72 -15.72 1.82
CA HIS A 48 3.50 -15.21 0.45
C HIS A 48 4.80 -14.94 -0.32
N GLY A 49 5.94 -15.47 0.14
CA GLY A 49 7.22 -15.38 -0.56
C GLY A 49 7.79 -13.96 -0.69
N ILE A 50 7.50 -13.06 0.25
CA ILE A 50 7.96 -11.67 0.23
C ILE A 50 8.64 -11.25 1.54
N HIS A 51 9.53 -10.26 1.48
CA HIS A 51 10.21 -9.74 2.66
C HIS A 51 9.26 -8.93 3.55
N GLU A 52 9.45 -8.95 4.87
CA GLU A 52 8.61 -8.20 5.83
C GLU A 52 8.57 -6.69 5.56
N GLY A 53 9.63 -6.13 4.96
CA GLY A 53 9.67 -4.72 4.53
C GLY A 53 8.69 -4.41 3.41
N ILE A 54 8.41 -5.37 2.52
CA ILE A 54 7.37 -5.23 1.49
C ILE A 54 6.00 -5.24 2.14
N VAL A 55 5.80 -6.11 3.14
CA VAL A 55 4.55 -6.17 3.91
C VAL A 55 4.26 -4.83 4.62
N ARG A 56 5.29 -4.18 5.18
CA ARG A 56 5.13 -2.83 5.76
C ARG A 56 4.66 -1.81 4.73
N LYS A 57 5.23 -1.83 3.51
CA LYS A 57 4.83 -0.93 2.42
C LYS A 57 3.41 -1.18 1.93
N ILE A 58 2.99 -2.45 1.81
CA ILE A 58 1.59 -2.82 1.48
C ILE A 58 0.61 -2.20 2.48
N LYS A 59 1.02 -2.06 3.76
CA LYS A 59 0.19 -1.51 4.84
C LYS A 59 0.22 0.03 4.94
N GLU A 60 0.96 0.73 4.08
CA GLU A 60 0.96 2.19 4.06
C GLU A 60 -0.44 2.70 3.67
N VAL A 61 -0.90 3.80 4.28
CA VAL A 61 -2.29 4.30 4.12
C VAL A 61 -2.61 4.64 2.66
N ASP A 62 -1.62 5.13 1.92
CA ASP A 62 -1.75 5.49 0.51
C ASP A 62 -1.39 4.34 -0.42
N GLY A 63 -1.06 3.17 0.14
CA GLY A 63 -0.46 2.06 -0.59
C GLY A 63 0.95 2.39 -1.05
N TYR A 64 1.52 1.45 -1.82
CA TYR A 64 2.78 1.66 -2.53
C TYR A 64 2.69 1.03 -3.91
N ARG A 65 3.53 1.50 -4.81
CA ARG A 65 3.64 0.96 -6.16
C ARG A 65 4.28 -0.43 -6.15
N ILE A 66 3.45 -1.46 -6.14
CA ILE A 66 3.88 -2.86 -6.10
C ILE A 66 4.58 -3.23 -7.41
N PRO A 67 5.84 -3.73 -7.39
CA PRO A 67 6.43 -4.31 -8.59
C PRO A 67 5.58 -5.49 -9.09
N VAL A 68 5.31 -5.56 -10.39
CA VAL A 68 4.49 -6.64 -10.99
C VAL A 68 5.01 -8.03 -10.61
N SER A 69 6.33 -8.21 -10.53
CA SER A 69 6.95 -9.47 -10.08
C SER A 69 6.56 -9.83 -8.64
N THR A 70 6.56 -8.85 -7.73
CA THR A 70 6.13 -9.03 -6.34
C THR A 70 4.65 -9.41 -6.28
N LEU A 71 3.81 -8.71 -7.04
CA LEU A 71 2.38 -9.01 -7.08
C LEU A 71 2.11 -10.41 -7.64
N SER A 72 2.83 -10.79 -8.69
CA SER A 72 2.78 -12.12 -9.29
C SER A 72 3.16 -13.21 -8.28
N THR A 73 4.21 -13.00 -7.48
CA THR A 73 4.60 -13.92 -6.40
C THR A 73 3.48 -14.06 -5.36
N ILE A 74 2.90 -12.95 -4.89
CA ILE A 74 1.81 -13.01 -3.90
C ILE A 74 0.61 -13.79 -4.46
N CYS A 75 0.20 -13.53 -5.71
CA CYS A 75 -0.88 -14.25 -6.38
C CYS A 75 -0.58 -15.76 -6.51
N PHE A 76 0.66 -16.11 -6.87
CA PHE A 76 1.11 -17.50 -6.95
C PHE A 76 0.94 -18.23 -5.62
N TYR A 77 1.40 -17.65 -4.51
CA TYR A 77 1.22 -18.25 -3.17
C TYR A 77 -0.24 -18.31 -2.71
N LYS A 78 -1.10 -17.43 -3.24
CA LYS A 78 -2.55 -17.49 -3.05
C LYS A 78 -3.25 -18.53 -3.93
N GLY A 79 -2.56 -19.09 -4.92
CA GLY A 79 -3.15 -20.05 -5.86
C GLY A 79 -4.13 -19.43 -6.86
N ILE A 80 -4.05 -18.11 -7.09
CA ILE A 80 -4.92 -17.39 -8.03
C ILE A 80 -4.12 -16.80 -9.19
N LYS A 81 -4.78 -16.58 -10.32
CA LYS A 81 -4.17 -15.87 -11.46
C LYS A 81 -4.16 -14.36 -11.18
N MET A 82 -3.13 -13.66 -11.66
CA MET A 82 -3.08 -12.20 -11.52
C MET A 82 -4.28 -11.50 -12.21
N SER A 83 -4.78 -12.06 -13.31
CA SER A 83 -6.00 -11.58 -13.97
C SER A 83 -7.26 -11.76 -13.11
N GLU A 84 -7.32 -12.81 -12.29
CA GLU A 84 -8.43 -13.04 -11.36
C GLU A 84 -8.33 -12.09 -10.17
N PHE A 85 -7.10 -11.87 -9.66
CA PHE A 85 -6.85 -10.88 -8.63
C PHE A 85 -7.37 -9.48 -9.01
N PHE A 86 -7.09 -9.00 -10.22
CA PHE A 86 -7.59 -7.69 -10.64
C PHE A 86 -9.12 -7.65 -10.75
N LYS A 87 -9.78 -8.74 -11.18
CA LYS A 87 -11.25 -8.81 -11.17
C LYS A 87 -11.82 -8.69 -9.76
N LEU A 88 -11.21 -9.36 -8.78
CA LEU A 88 -11.64 -9.28 -7.38
C LEU A 88 -11.53 -7.85 -6.82
N ILE A 89 -10.50 -7.11 -7.24
CA ILE A 89 -10.36 -5.70 -6.86
C ILE A 89 -11.44 -4.86 -7.54
N GLU A 90 -11.68 -5.08 -8.84
CA GLU A 90 -12.71 -4.35 -9.59
C GLU A 90 -14.12 -4.58 -9.05
N GLU A 91 -14.43 -5.82 -8.63
CA GLU A 91 -15.69 -6.18 -7.97
C GLU A 91 -15.90 -5.40 -6.66
N LYS A 92 -14.82 -5.06 -5.94
CA LYS A 92 -14.89 -4.41 -4.63
C LYS A 92 -14.81 -2.88 -4.70
N TYR A 93 -13.91 -2.34 -5.52
CA TYR A 93 -13.61 -0.91 -5.57
C TYR A 93 -14.09 -0.21 -6.85
N GLY A 94 -14.62 -0.96 -7.82
CA GLY A 94 -14.96 -0.46 -9.14
C GLY A 94 -13.79 -0.52 -10.11
N GLN A 95 -13.98 0.05 -11.31
CA GLN A 95 -13.01 -0.04 -12.40
C GLN A 95 -11.62 0.44 -11.98
N LEU A 96 -10.59 -0.36 -12.28
CA LEU A 96 -9.20 0.05 -12.08
C LEU A 96 -8.72 0.93 -13.24
N ASN A 97 -8.21 2.11 -12.90
CA ASN A 97 -7.70 3.10 -13.84
C ASN A 97 -6.57 3.93 -13.20
N ASP A 98 -6.07 4.94 -13.91
CA ASP A 98 -4.98 5.82 -13.47
C ASP A 98 -5.47 7.06 -12.69
N ASP A 99 -6.70 7.04 -12.18
CA ASP A 99 -7.22 8.13 -11.34
C ASP A 99 -6.37 8.26 -10.07
N PHE A 100 -6.24 9.49 -9.59
CA PHE A 100 -5.39 9.80 -8.44
C PHE A 100 -5.99 10.91 -7.58
N GLU A 101 -5.61 10.91 -6.31
CA GLU A 101 -5.89 11.97 -5.35
C GLU A 101 -4.61 12.76 -5.05
N ILE A 102 -4.78 14.02 -4.63
CA ILE A 102 -3.70 14.84 -4.12
C ILE A 102 -3.81 14.89 -2.60
N ARG A 103 -2.71 14.59 -1.91
CA ARG A 103 -2.57 14.74 -0.45
C ARG A 103 -1.49 15.74 -0.09
#